data_AF-A0A401J765-F1
#
_entry.id   AF-A0A401J765-F1
#
_cell.length_a   1.000
_cell.length_b   1.000
_cell.length_c   1.000
_cell.angle_alpha   90.00
_cell.angle_beta   90.00
_cell.angle_gamma   90.00
#
_symmetry.space_group_name_H-M   'P 1'
#
loop_
_entity.id
_entity.type
_entity.pdbx_description
1 polymer ?
#
loop_
_entity_poly.entity_id
_entity_poly.type
_entity_poly.pdbx_seq_one_letter_code
_entity_poly.pdbx_strand_id
1 'polypeptide(L)'
;MSGLTANPLIGRMADAVTQAGGTAVLTEIPEMFGAEQLLLVRAENEAVFHRLTRVVNRFKRYFLDHGEPVSENPSPGNIAGGITTLEEKSLGAVQKGGLSNVVDVIDYGHIATRTGLTILEAPGNDAVSTTALAAAGVTLTLFSTGRGTPLGSPVPTMKIASNSALAAAKPGWIDFDAGMVLTHGMDAAASALLDRIIAVASGEPACNERNDERSIGIWKRGVTL
;
A
#
# COMPACT_ATOMS: atom_id res chain seq x y z
N MET A 1 -1.33 -13.39 -7.56
CA MET A 1 -2.44 -13.48 -6.59
C MET A 1 -2.85 -12.13 -5.99
N SER A 2 -1.94 -11.34 -5.43
CA SER A 2 -2.28 -10.05 -4.78
C SER A 2 -3.08 -9.08 -5.67
N GLY A 3 -2.72 -8.93 -6.94
CA GLY A 3 -3.45 -8.10 -7.93
C GLY A 3 -4.84 -8.62 -8.33
N LEU A 4 -5.24 -9.82 -7.89
CA LEU A 4 -6.58 -10.38 -8.13
C LEU A 4 -7.45 -10.40 -6.86
N THR A 5 -6.82 -10.38 -5.69
CA THR A 5 -7.50 -10.53 -4.39
C THR A 5 -7.25 -9.31 -3.50
N ALA A 6 -6.14 -9.26 -2.77
CA ALA A 6 -5.89 -8.28 -1.71
C ALA A 6 -5.83 -6.84 -2.23
N ASN A 7 -5.14 -6.57 -3.34
CA ASN A 7 -4.93 -5.20 -3.82
C ASN A 7 -6.22 -4.53 -4.31
N PRO A 8 -7.06 -5.14 -5.17
CA PRO A 8 -8.33 -4.54 -5.55
C PRO A 8 -9.29 -4.42 -4.34
N LEU A 9 -9.19 -5.33 -3.37
CA LEU A 9 -9.97 -5.25 -2.13
C LEU A 9 -9.56 -4.03 -1.29
N ILE A 10 -8.26 -3.80 -1.10
CA ILE A 10 -7.73 -2.58 -0.47
C ILE A 10 -8.16 -1.33 -1.24
N GLY A 11 -8.16 -1.38 -2.56
CA GLY A 11 -8.65 -0.28 -3.40
C GLY A 11 -10.09 0.11 -3.09
N ARG A 12 -10.98 -0.88 -2.93
CA ARG A 12 -12.37 -0.63 -2.51
C ARG A 12 -12.47 -0.02 -1.11
N MET A 13 -11.55 -0.36 -0.21
CA MET A 13 -11.53 0.27 1.12
C MET A 13 -11.04 1.71 1.06
N ALA A 14 -10.06 2.00 0.19
CA ALA A 14 -9.65 3.38 -0.08
C ALA A 14 -10.84 4.20 -0.59
N ASP A 15 -11.60 3.67 -1.55
CA ASP A 15 -12.81 4.33 -2.07
C ASP A 15 -13.91 4.49 -1.01
N ALA A 16 -14.16 3.48 -0.18
CA ALA A 16 -15.14 3.57 0.89
C ALA A 16 -14.79 4.67 1.91
N VAL A 17 -13.51 4.76 2.28
CA VAL A 17 -13.02 5.77 3.23
C VAL A 17 -13.11 7.17 2.63
N THR A 18 -12.70 7.38 1.37
CA THR A 18 -12.75 8.70 0.73
C THR A 18 -14.18 9.15 0.49
N GLN A 19 -15.09 8.25 0.09
CA GLN A 19 -16.51 8.54 -0.07
C GLN A 19 -17.20 8.91 1.25
N ALA A 20 -16.73 8.36 2.37
CA ALA A 20 -17.18 8.74 3.70
C ALA A 20 -16.56 10.06 4.22
N GLY A 21 -15.81 10.80 3.38
CA GLY A 21 -15.16 12.06 3.76
C GLY A 21 -13.81 11.89 4.46
N GLY A 22 -13.28 10.67 4.50
CA GLY A 22 -11.98 10.35 5.07
C GLY A 22 -10.80 10.56 4.11
N THR A 23 -9.60 10.24 4.61
CA THR A 23 -8.35 10.33 3.85
C THR A 23 -7.77 8.94 3.66
N ALA A 24 -7.51 8.57 2.40
CA ALA A 24 -6.74 7.37 2.06
C ALA A 24 -5.35 7.80 1.60
N VAL A 25 -4.30 7.09 2.05
CA VAL A 25 -2.92 7.40 1.67
C VAL A 25 -2.29 6.18 1.00
N LEU A 26 -1.79 6.36 -0.22
CA LEU A 26 -1.05 5.34 -0.95
C LEU A 26 0.42 5.77 -1.05
N THR A 27 1.34 4.84 -0.83
CA THR A 27 2.79 5.09 -0.90
C THR A 27 3.50 4.05 -1.76
N GLU A 28 4.82 3.87 -1.58
CA GLU A 28 5.68 2.95 -2.34
C GLU A 28 5.85 3.41 -3.80
N ILE A 29 6.42 4.59 -4.00
CA ILE A 29 6.56 5.19 -5.34
C ILE A 29 7.20 4.23 -6.38
N PRO A 30 8.25 3.44 -6.05
CA PRO A 30 8.83 2.50 -7.00
C PRO A 30 7.86 1.42 -7.50
N GLU A 31 6.86 1.05 -6.69
CA GLU A 31 5.84 0.06 -7.04
C GLU A 31 4.81 0.62 -8.04
N MET A 32 4.88 1.91 -8.37
CA MET A 32 4.00 2.54 -9.36
C MET A 32 4.64 2.60 -10.75
N PHE A 33 5.94 2.33 -10.88
CA PHE A 33 6.69 2.49 -12.13
C PHE A 33 6.11 1.61 -13.24
N GLY A 34 5.75 2.22 -14.37
CA GLY A 34 5.12 1.54 -15.51
C GLY A 34 3.59 1.55 -15.46
N ALA A 35 2.98 1.95 -14.35
CA ALA A 35 1.52 2.06 -14.19
C ALA A 35 1.08 3.44 -13.64
N GLU A 36 1.98 4.40 -13.50
CA GLU A 36 1.69 5.72 -12.89
C GLU A 36 0.63 6.52 -13.66
N GLN A 37 0.46 6.26 -14.96
CA GLN A 37 -0.56 6.91 -15.78
C GLN A 37 -1.97 6.67 -15.24
N LEU A 38 -2.24 5.52 -14.63
CA LEU A 38 -3.54 5.21 -14.03
C LEU A 38 -3.86 6.07 -12.80
N LEU A 39 -2.85 6.63 -12.14
CA LEU A 39 -3.04 7.61 -11.06
C LEU A 39 -3.06 9.04 -11.62
N LEU A 40 -2.21 9.34 -12.61
CA LEU A 40 -2.10 10.66 -13.23
C LEU A 40 -3.41 11.11 -13.90
N VAL A 41 -4.09 10.23 -14.63
CA VAL A 41 -5.39 10.55 -15.26
C VAL A 41 -6.51 10.84 -14.25
N ARG A 42 -6.30 10.50 -12.97
CA ARG A 42 -7.22 10.76 -11.85
C ARG A 42 -6.77 11.93 -10.97
N ALA A 43 -5.74 12.67 -11.36
CA ALA A 43 -5.33 13.87 -10.64
C ALA A 43 -6.48 14.89 -10.65
N GLU A 44 -6.81 15.43 -9.47
CA GLU A 44 -7.91 16.39 -9.31
C GLU A 44 -7.72 17.66 -10.16
N ASN A 45 -6.48 18.08 -10.34
CA ASN A 45 -6.12 19.27 -11.12
C ASN A 45 -4.68 19.17 -11.65
N GLU A 46 -4.31 20.15 -12.50
CA GLU A 46 -3.01 20.21 -13.14
C GLU A 46 -1.84 20.29 -12.15
N ALA A 47 -2.02 20.99 -11.02
CA ALA A 47 -0.97 21.10 -10.00
C ALA A 47 -0.67 19.74 -9.35
N VAL A 48 -1.72 18.96 -9.04
CA VAL A 48 -1.59 17.60 -8.51
C VAL A 48 -0.94 16.66 -9.54
N PHE A 49 -1.36 16.76 -10.82
CA PHE A 49 -0.77 15.99 -11.91
C PHE A 49 0.75 16.22 -12.03
N HIS A 50 1.18 17.48 -12.05
CA HIS A 50 2.60 17.84 -12.15
C HIS A 50 3.37 17.43 -10.90
N ARG A 51 2.76 17.50 -9.72
CA ARG A 51 3.41 17.06 -8.48
C ARG A 51 3.62 15.55 -8.46
N LEU A 52 2.61 14.77 -8.85
CA LEU A 52 2.73 13.31 -8.97
C LEU A 52 3.81 12.91 -9.98
N THR A 53 3.77 13.53 -11.17
CA THR A 53 4.78 13.31 -12.23
C THR A 53 6.19 13.60 -11.72
N ARG A 54 6.36 14.70 -10.97
CA ARG A 54 7.64 15.09 -10.39
C ARG A 54 8.15 14.06 -9.38
N VAL A 55 7.31 13.63 -8.45
CA VAL A 55 7.68 12.63 -7.42
C VAL A 55 8.10 11.32 -8.07
N VAL A 56 7.33 10.80 -9.03
CA VAL A 56 7.68 9.57 -9.77
C VAL A 56 9.03 9.73 -10.47
N ASN A 57 9.24 10.82 -11.21
CA ASN A 57 10.48 11.06 -11.94
C ASN A 57 11.70 11.29 -11.03
N ARG A 58 11.52 11.94 -9.87
CA ARG A 58 12.59 12.04 -8.86
C ARG A 58 12.99 10.66 -8.33
N PHE A 59 12.01 9.78 -8.10
CA PHE A 59 12.29 8.43 -7.63
C PHE A 59 12.98 7.58 -8.70
N LYS A 60 12.58 7.70 -9.98
CA LYS A 60 13.31 7.07 -11.10
C LYS A 60 14.75 7.57 -11.17
N ARG A 61 14.96 8.89 -11.06
CA ARG A 61 16.31 9.50 -11.01
C ARG A 61 17.12 8.99 -9.82
N TYR A 62 16.51 8.89 -8.64
CA TYR A 62 17.16 8.36 -7.43
C TYR A 62 17.71 6.94 -7.65
N PHE A 63 16.97 6.05 -8.31
CA PHE A 63 17.47 4.70 -8.65
C PHE A 63 18.70 4.80 -9.57
N LEU A 64 18.61 5.57 -10.66
CA LEU A 64 19.69 5.74 -11.63
C LEU A 64 20.96 6.34 -11.01
N ASP A 65 20.82 7.33 -10.14
CA ASP A 65 21.94 8.00 -9.47
C ASP A 65 22.69 7.05 -8.50
N HIS A 66 22.04 5.97 -8.06
CA HIS A 66 22.63 4.91 -7.23
C HIS A 66 23.04 3.67 -8.03
N GLY A 67 22.98 3.73 -9.37
CA GLY A 67 23.35 2.62 -10.24
C GLY A 67 22.31 1.49 -10.31
N GLU A 68 21.10 1.72 -9.82
CA GLU A 68 20.01 0.74 -9.84
C GLU A 68 19.10 0.96 -11.07
N PRO A 69 18.65 -0.11 -11.74
CA PRO A 69 17.74 -0.01 -12.86
C PRO A 69 16.32 0.38 -12.40
N VAL A 70 15.62 1.16 -13.23
CA VAL A 70 14.20 1.50 -13.00
C VAL A 70 13.27 0.36 -13.43
N SER A 71 13.69 -0.46 -14.40
CA SER A 71 12.85 -1.45 -15.10
C SER A 71 12.97 -2.90 -14.59
N GLU A 72 13.95 -3.22 -13.74
CA GLU A 72 14.12 -4.59 -13.23
C GLU A 72 13.50 -4.75 -11.85
N ASN A 73 12.18 -4.95 -11.78
CA ASN A 73 11.61 -5.45 -10.54
C ASN A 73 10.35 -6.30 -10.75
N PRO A 74 10.56 -7.61 -10.98
CA PRO A 74 10.00 -8.53 -10.01
C PRO A 74 11.12 -9.29 -9.29
N SER A 75 11.14 -9.21 -7.95
CA SER A 75 11.98 -10.08 -7.12
C SER A 75 11.82 -11.57 -7.51
N PRO A 76 12.82 -12.45 -7.27
CA PRO A 76 12.72 -13.88 -7.62
C PRO A 76 11.43 -14.56 -7.13
N GLY A 77 10.93 -14.18 -5.95
CA GLY A 77 9.66 -14.68 -5.41
C GLY A 77 8.40 -14.20 -6.15
N ASN A 78 8.46 -13.05 -6.84
CA ASN A 78 7.37 -12.54 -7.67
C ASN A 78 7.35 -13.21 -9.04
N ILE A 79 8.53 -13.47 -9.63
CA ILE A 79 8.67 -14.24 -10.88
C ILE A 79 8.13 -15.66 -10.66
N ALA A 80 8.53 -16.32 -9.57
CA ALA A 80 8.00 -17.63 -9.18
C ALA A 80 6.47 -17.59 -8.91
N GLY A 81 5.95 -16.43 -8.52
CA GLY A 81 4.52 -16.17 -8.32
C GLY A 81 3.74 -15.78 -9.59
N GLY A 82 4.38 -15.83 -10.77
CA GLY A 82 3.75 -15.60 -12.07
C GLY A 82 3.70 -14.13 -12.55
N ILE A 83 4.45 -13.22 -11.91
CA ILE A 83 4.57 -11.82 -12.36
C ILE A 83 5.72 -11.74 -13.36
N THR A 84 5.41 -11.43 -14.62
CA THR A 84 6.36 -11.52 -15.73
C THR A 84 6.97 -10.19 -16.13
N THR A 85 6.29 -9.07 -15.85
CA THR A 85 6.79 -7.72 -16.13
C THR A 85 6.66 -6.78 -14.92
N LEU A 86 7.44 -5.70 -14.93
CA LEU A 86 7.31 -4.63 -13.93
C LEU A 86 5.90 -4.01 -14.01
N GLU A 87 5.38 -3.83 -15.21
CA GLU A 87 4.07 -3.24 -15.48
C GLU A 87 2.94 -4.05 -14.86
N GLU A 88 2.99 -5.39 -14.93
CA GLU A 88 1.99 -6.27 -14.29
C GLU A 88 2.00 -6.12 -12.76
N LYS A 89 3.19 -6.02 -12.17
CA LYS A 89 3.36 -5.78 -10.73
C LYS A 89 2.78 -4.43 -10.35
N SER A 90 3.16 -3.39 -11.09
CA SER A 90 2.77 -2.02 -10.82
C SER A 90 1.28 -1.79 -11.03
N LEU A 91 0.68 -2.45 -12.03
CA LEU A 91 -0.76 -2.46 -12.25
C LEU A 91 -1.49 -3.01 -11.02
N GLY A 92 -0.99 -4.11 -10.45
CA GLY A 92 -1.51 -4.64 -9.20
C GLY A 92 -1.33 -3.67 -8.04
N ALA A 93 -0.20 -2.97 -7.94
CA ALA A 93 0.08 -2.05 -6.83
C ALA A 93 -0.82 -0.81 -6.86
N VAL A 94 -1.03 -0.18 -8.02
CA VAL A 94 -1.85 1.04 -8.14
C VAL A 94 -3.33 0.80 -7.86
N GLN A 95 -3.81 -0.45 -7.98
CA GLN A 95 -5.17 -0.83 -7.59
C GLN A 95 -5.45 -0.58 -6.11
N LYS A 96 -4.43 -0.57 -5.24
CA LYS A 96 -4.59 -0.25 -3.81
C LYS A 96 -5.11 1.17 -3.59
N GLY A 97 -4.92 2.08 -4.55
CA GLY A 97 -5.49 3.43 -4.53
C GLY A 97 -6.96 3.51 -4.93
N GLY A 98 -7.62 2.38 -5.25
CA GLY A 98 -9.02 2.38 -5.66
C GLY A 98 -9.26 3.15 -6.96
N LEU A 99 -10.43 3.77 -7.07
CA LEU A 99 -10.89 4.58 -8.21
C LEU A 99 -11.00 6.08 -7.90
N SER A 100 -10.86 6.47 -6.64
CA SER A 100 -10.90 7.86 -6.17
C SER A 100 -9.89 8.75 -6.90
N ASN A 101 -10.24 10.05 -7.01
CA ASN A 101 -9.34 11.06 -7.53
C ASN A 101 -8.15 11.27 -6.59
N VAL A 102 -6.96 11.42 -7.16
CA VAL A 102 -5.78 11.84 -6.42
C VAL A 102 -5.93 13.34 -6.12
N VAL A 103 -6.09 13.67 -4.85
CA VAL A 103 -6.30 15.06 -4.40
C VAL A 103 -5.00 15.71 -3.94
N ASP A 104 -4.01 14.93 -3.50
CA ASP A 104 -2.74 15.48 -3.05
C ASP A 104 -1.59 14.53 -3.30
N VAL A 105 -0.39 15.10 -3.32
CA VAL A 105 0.87 14.37 -3.37
C VAL A 105 1.79 15.02 -2.36
N ILE A 106 2.26 14.27 -1.38
CA ILE A 106 3.06 14.80 -0.27
C ILE A 106 4.44 14.14 -0.23
N ASP A 107 5.44 14.91 0.17
CA ASP A 107 6.82 14.45 0.29
C ASP A 107 7.03 13.68 1.61
N TYR A 108 8.08 12.87 1.71
CA TYR A 108 8.36 12.06 2.92
C TYR A 108 8.45 12.96 4.18
N GLY A 109 7.72 12.60 5.23
CA GLY A 109 7.69 13.35 6.50
C GLY A 109 6.62 14.44 6.60
N HIS A 110 5.79 14.62 5.56
CA HIS A 110 4.64 15.52 5.60
C HIS A 110 3.35 14.79 6.03
N ILE A 111 2.39 15.53 6.58
CA ILE A 111 1.10 15.01 7.05
C ILE A 111 0.04 15.19 5.96
N ALA A 112 -0.79 14.16 5.75
CA ALA A 112 -1.94 14.24 4.86
C ALA A 112 -3.08 15.03 5.53
N THR A 113 -3.59 16.06 4.85
CA THR A 113 -4.60 16.97 5.42
C THR A 113 -5.87 17.10 4.57
N ARG A 114 -5.85 16.59 3.33
CA ARG A 114 -6.98 16.66 2.40
C ARG A 114 -7.77 15.37 2.40
N THR A 115 -9.10 15.48 2.55
CA THR A 115 -10.05 14.39 2.27
C THR A 115 -9.91 13.92 0.82
N GLY A 116 -9.83 12.61 0.62
CA GLY A 116 -9.57 11.98 -0.69
C GLY A 116 -8.35 11.07 -0.70
N LEU A 117 -7.87 10.71 -1.89
CA LEU A 117 -6.66 9.90 -2.06
C LEU A 117 -5.42 10.79 -2.13
N THR A 118 -4.50 10.60 -1.19
CA THR A 118 -3.19 11.26 -1.16
C THR A 118 -2.09 10.28 -1.54
N ILE A 119 -1.14 10.69 -2.39
CA ILE A 119 0.07 9.92 -2.68
C ILE A 119 1.22 10.40 -1.78
N LEU A 120 1.83 9.50 -1.03
CA LEU A 120 2.97 9.79 -0.15
C LEU A 120 4.28 9.29 -0.76
N GLU A 121 5.24 10.19 -0.91
CA GLU A 121 6.61 9.84 -1.30
C GLU A 121 7.29 8.98 -0.22
N ALA A 122 7.50 7.70 -0.52
CA ALA A 122 8.35 6.80 0.27
C ALA A 122 8.85 5.63 -0.60
N PRO A 123 9.98 4.99 -0.24
CA PRO A 123 10.46 3.80 -0.93
C PRO A 123 9.57 2.58 -0.63
N GLY A 124 9.67 1.53 -1.45
CA GLY A 124 8.91 0.28 -1.27
C GLY A 124 9.45 -0.67 -0.20
N ASN A 125 10.35 -0.22 0.69
CA ASN A 125 10.75 -1.05 1.82
C ASN A 125 9.65 -1.03 2.89
N ASP A 126 9.11 -2.19 3.23
CA ASP A 126 7.96 -2.33 4.13
C ASP A 126 8.07 -1.53 5.43
N ALA A 127 9.21 -1.59 6.13
CA ALA A 127 9.38 -0.89 7.41
C ALA A 127 9.42 0.63 7.23
N VAL A 128 10.07 1.10 6.15
CA VAL A 128 10.17 2.52 5.84
C VAL A 128 8.83 3.08 5.33
N SER A 129 8.12 2.35 4.46
CA SER A 129 6.84 2.79 3.90
C SER A 129 5.76 2.86 4.97
N THR A 130 5.65 1.85 5.83
CA THR A 130 4.69 1.85 6.94
C THR A 130 5.00 2.91 8.00
N THR A 131 6.28 3.17 8.28
CA THR A 131 6.69 4.30 9.12
C THR A 131 6.31 5.64 8.49
N ALA A 132 6.49 5.79 7.17
CA ALA A 132 6.10 7.01 6.45
C ALA A 132 4.58 7.25 6.55
N LEU A 133 3.77 6.21 6.38
CA LEU A 133 2.31 6.30 6.52
C LEU A 133 1.91 6.75 7.93
N ALA A 134 2.48 6.13 8.96
CA ALA A 134 2.24 6.53 10.35
C ALA A 134 2.64 8.00 10.60
N ALA A 135 3.81 8.42 10.09
CA ALA A 135 4.28 9.81 10.19
C ALA A 135 3.40 10.79 9.40
N ALA A 136 2.74 10.33 8.34
CA ALA A 136 1.80 11.12 7.56
C ALA A 136 0.42 11.28 8.23
N GLY A 137 0.23 10.71 9.42
CA GLY A 137 -1.00 10.84 10.21
C GLY A 137 -2.03 9.74 9.96
N VAL A 138 -1.67 8.67 9.25
CA VAL A 138 -2.55 7.51 9.07
C VAL A 138 -2.73 6.79 10.41
N THR A 139 -3.97 6.50 10.79
CA THR A 139 -4.31 5.83 12.06
C THR A 139 -4.44 4.31 11.93
N LEU A 140 -4.53 3.77 10.72
CA LEU A 140 -4.62 2.34 10.44
C LEU A 140 -4.02 2.03 9.06
N THR A 141 -3.09 1.07 9.00
CA THR A 141 -2.45 0.65 7.75
C THR A 141 -2.99 -0.69 7.26
N LEU A 142 -3.42 -0.74 5.99
CA LEU A 142 -3.76 -1.99 5.30
C LEU A 142 -2.53 -2.52 4.55
N PHE A 143 -2.03 -3.67 4.97
CA PHE A 143 -0.81 -4.26 4.43
C PHE A 143 -1.11 -5.59 3.73
N SER A 144 -1.15 -5.59 2.39
CA SER A 144 -1.29 -6.83 1.61
C SER A 144 0.00 -7.66 1.66
N THR A 145 -0.09 -8.97 1.89
CA THR A 145 1.07 -9.86 1.85
C THR A 145 0.75 -11.20 1.20
N GLY A 146 1.66 -11.66 0.33
CA GLY A 146 1.63 -13.02 -0.23
C GLY A 146 2.59 -13.99 0.45
N ARG A 147 3.46 -13.49 1.35
CA ARG A 147 4.54 -14.27 1.99
C ARG A 147 4.42 -14.34 3.52
N GLY A 148 3.57 -13.50 4.12
CA GLY A 148 3.33 -13.48 5.56
C GLY A 148 4.49 -12.87 6.32
N THR A 149 4.73 -11.56 6.13
CA THR A 149 5.72 -10.80 6.90
C THR A 149 5.20 -10.53 8.32
N PRO A 150 6.01 -10.69 9.38
CA PRO A 150 5.65 -10.32 10.76
C PRO A 150 5.88 -8.83 11.04
N LEU A 151 6.03 -7.99 10.01
CA LEU A 151 6.26 -6.57 10.23
C LEU A 151 5.00 -5.90 10.83
N GLY A 152 5.17 -5.14 11.90
CA GLY A 152 4.20 -4.14 12.36
C GLY A 152 4.80 -2.74 12.40
N SER A 153 3.95 -1.72 12.35
CA SER A 153 4.34 -0.31 12.50
C SER A 153 3.78 0.27 13.81
N PRO A 154 4.12 1.51 14.19
CA PRO A 154 3.62 2.12 15.43
C PRO A 154 2.09 2.27 15.50
N VAL A 155 1.40 2.21 14.35
CA VAL A 155 -0.07 2.24 14.25
C VAL A 155 -0.61 0.83 13.92
N PRO A 156 -1.90 0.53 14.21
CA PRO A 156 -2.53 -0.73 13.80
C PRO A 156 -2.22 -1.05 12.34
N THR A 157 -1.61 -2.20 12.09
CA THR A 157 -1.14 -2.61 10.76
C THR A 157 -1.78 -3.94 10.44
N MET A 158 -2.93 -3.88 9.76
CA MET A 158 -3.73 -5.04 9.40
C MET A 158 -3.10 -5.80 8.23
N LYS A 159 -2.76 -7.07 8.44
CA LYS A 159 -2.19 -7.94 7.40
C LYS A 159 -3.30 -8.62 6.63
N ILE A 160 -3.31 -8.38 5.33
CA ILE A 160 -4.27 -8.96 4.40
C ILE A 160 -3.55 -10.01 3.58
N ALA A 161 -3.79 -11.28 3.86
CA ALA A 161 -3.21 -12.38 3.10
C ALA A 161 -3.83 -12.41 1.69
N SER A 162 -3.00 -12.51 0.65
CA SER A 162 -3.50 -12.57 -0.73
C SER A 162 -4.07 -13.95 -1.12
N ASN A 163 -4.00 -14.94 -0.24
CA ASN A 163 -4.47 -16.31 -0.48
C ASN A 163 -4.81 -17.01 0.85
N SER A 164 -5.80 -17.90 0.81
CA SER A 164 -6.34 -18.58 2.01
C SER A 164 -5.36 -19.56 2.65
N ALA A 165 -4.45 -20.17 1.87
CA ALA A 165 -3.43 -21.06 2.41
C ALA A 165 -2.48 -20.32 3.37
N LEU A 166 -2.07 -19.09 3.02
CA LEU A 166 -1.27 -18.24 3.89
C LEU A 166 -2.03 -17.83 5.15
N ALA A 167 -3.29 -17.43 5.02
CA ALA A 167 -4.13 -17.05 6.15
C ALA A 167 -4.27 -18.20 7.15
N ALA A 168 -4.55 -19.41 6.66
CA ALA A 168 -4.66 -20.62 7.48
C ALA A 168 -3.33 -21.05 8.12
N ALA A 169 -2.20 -20.86 7.41
CA ALA A 169 -0.88 -21.23 7.91
C ALA A 169 -0.33 -20.26 8.97
N LYS A 170 -0.77 -18.99 8.95
CA LYS A 170 -0.24 -17.92 9.82
C LYS A 170 -1.34 -17.09 10.50
N PRO A 171 -2.27 -17.73 11.24
CA PRO A 171 -3.42 -17.01 11.84
C PRO A 171 -3.00 -15.99 12.91
N GLY A 172 -1.80 -16.13 13.49
CA GLY A 172 -1.26 -15.15 14.44
C GLY A 172 -0.70 -13.87 13.79
N TRP A 173 -0.46 -13.87 12.48
CA TRP A 173 0.10 -12.73 11.74
C TRP A 173 -0.89 -12.09 10.77
N ILE A 174 -1.94 -12.83 10.37
CA ILE A 174 -2.89 -12.42 9.33
C ILE A 174 -4.20 -11.97 9.97
N ASP A 175 -4.59 -10.72 9.71
CA ASP A 175 -5.85 -10.15 10.19
C ASP A 175 -7.03 -10.47 9.27
N PHE A 176 -6.78 -10.69 7.98
CA PHE A 176 -7.82 -10.94 6.99
C PHE A 176 -7.35 -11.83 5.82
N ASP A 177 -8.23 -12.74 5.38
CA ASP A 177 -8.01 -13.60 4.21
C ASP A 177 -8.67 -13.02 2.95
N ALA A 178 -7.91 -12.35 2.08
CA ALA A 178 -8.44 -11.89 0.80
C ALA A 178 -8.59 -13.03 -0.23
N GLY A 179 -8.06 -14.23 0.03
CA GLY A 179 -8.29 -15.41 -0.80
C GLY A 179 -9.78 -15.75 -0.94
N MET A 180 -10.60 -15.36 0.04
CA MET A 180 -12.06 -15.53 0.00
C MET A 180 -12.73 -14.85 -1.20
N VAL A 181 -12.08 -13.86 -1.83
CA VAL A 181 -12.55 -13.26 -3.09
C VAL A 181 -12.79 -14.33 -4.17
N LEU A 182 -11.93 -15.36 -4.22
CA LEU A 182 -12.03 -16.42 -5.22
C LEU A 182 -13.22 -17.37 -5.00
N THR A 183 -13.70 -17.48 -3.77
CA THR A 183 -14.75 -18.45 -3.40
C THR A 183 -16.09 -17.79 -3.12
N HIS A 184 -16.10 -16.58 -2.56
CA HIS A 184 -17.30 -15.84 -2.13
C HIS A 184 -17.55 -14.58 -2.97
N GLY A 185 -16.64 -14.21 -3.86
CA GLY A 185 -16.74 -13.02 -4.70
C GLY A 185 -16.23 -11.74 -4.03
N MET A 186 -16.01 -10.72 -4.87
CA MET A 186 -15.41 -9.45 -4.44
C MET A 186 -16.29 -8.66 -3.48
N ASP A 187 -17.61 -8.63 -3.69
CA ASP A 187 -18.53 -7.82 -2.89
C ASP A 187 -18.64 -8.36 -1.44
N ALA A 188 -18.77 -9.67 -1.29
CA ALA A 188 -18.80 -10.31 0.03
C ALA A 188 -17.46 -10.11 0.78
N ALA A 189 -16.33 -10.27 0.09
CA ALA A 189 -15.02 -10.01 0.67
C ALA A 189 -14.85 -8.53 1.07
N ALA A 190 -15.36 -7.60 0.27
CA ALA A 190 -15.26 -6.16 0.55
C ALA A 190 -16.07 -5.78 1.80
N SER A 191 -17.29 -6.32 1.93
CA SER A 191 -18.10 -6.14 3.15
C SER A 191 -17.36 -6.69 4.38
N ALA A 192 -16.84 -7.92 4.30
CA ALA A 192 -16.14 -8.54 5.42
C ALA A 192 -14.85 -7.80 5.81
N LEU A 193 -14.08 -7.29 4.84
CA LEU A 193 -12.90 -6.49 5.14
C LEU A 193 -13.28 -5.16 5.79
N LEU A 194 -14.33 -4.49 5.29
CA LEU A 194 -14.80 -3.24 5.87
C LEU A 194 -15.23 -3.42 7.33
N ASP A 195 -16.00 -4.48 7.64
CA ASP A 195 -16.39 -4.82 9.01
C ASP A 195 -15.16 -5.03 9.91
N ARG A 196 -14.14 -5.74 9.40
CA ARG A 196 -12.89 -5.95 10.15
C ARG A 196 -12.13 -4.64 10.38
N ILE A 197 -12.06 -3.76 9.39
CA ILE A 197 -11.43 -2.44 9.51
C ILE A 197 -12.16 -1.60 10.56
N ILE A 198 -13.50 -1.58 10.54
CA ILE A 198 -14.31 -0.86 11.53
C ILE A 198 -14.04 -1.41 12.94
N ALA A 199 -13.98 -2.73 13.11
CA ALA A 199 -13.68 -3.34 14.41
C ALA A 199 -12.31 -2.91 14.95
N VAL A 200 -11.27 -2.93 14.11
CA VAL A 200 -9.93 -2.50 14.50
C VAL A 200 -9.87 -1.00 14.78
N ALA A 201 -10.47 -0.18 13.91
CA ALA A 201 -10.57 1.26 14.12
C ALA A 201 -11.37 1.63 15.39
N SER A 202 -12.29 0.75 15.83
CA SER A 202 -13.08 0.89 17.05
C SER A 202 -12.38 0.37 18.32
N GLY A 203 -11.14 -0.11 18.21
CA GLY A 203 -10.30 -0.50 19.35
C GLY A 203 -10.03 -1.99 19.51
N GLU A 204 -10.50 -2.85 18.59
CA GLU A 204 -10.00 -4.22 18.58
C GLU A 204 -8.54 -4.26 18.11
N PRO A 205 -7.62 -4.93 18.84
CA PRO A 205 -6.22 -4.94 18.45
C PRO A 205 -6.00 -5.75 17.18
N ALA A 206 -5.25 -5.19 16.24
CA ALA A 206 -4.71 -5.89 15.09
C ALA A 206 -3.62 -6.91 15.50
N CYS A 207 -3.29 -7.87 14.63
CA CYS A 207 -2.29 -8.90 14.92
C CYS A 207 -0.93 -8.33 15.36
N ASN A 208 -0.43 -7.24 14.73
CA ASN A 208 0.84 -6.64 15.22
C ASN A 208 0.75 -6.12 16.63
N GLU A 209 -0.38 -5.52 17.01
CA GLU A 209 -0.53 -4.94 18.35
C GLU A 209 -0.57 -6.03 19.41
N ARG A 210 -1.22 -7.16 19.12
CA ARG A 210 -1.22 -8.34 19.99
C ARG A 210 0.17 -8.94 20.16
N ASN A 211 0.97 -8.89 19.10
CA ASN A 211 2.33 -9.43 19.08
C ASN A 211 3.40 -8.41 19.54
N ASP A 212 2.99 -7.18 19.87
CA ASP A 212 3.86 -6.03 20.18
C ASP A 212 4.90 -5.72 19.08
N GLU A 213 4.51 -5.90 17.82
CA GLU A 213 5.33 -5.60 16.65
C GLU A 213 5.16 -4.12 16.25
N ARG A 214 6.14 -3.28 16.59
CA ARG A 214 6.09 -1.81 16.40
C ARG A 214 7.36 -1.25 15.76
N SER A 215 7.78 -1.84 14.64
CA SER A 215 9.02 -1.49 13.97
C SER A 215 8.99 -0.08 13.38
N ILE A 216 10.13 0.61 13.43
CA ILE A 216 10.35 1.91 12.80
C ILE A 216 11.51 1.78 11.81
N GLY A 217 11.26 2.16 10.56
CA GLY A 217 12.24 2.27 9.49
C GLY A 217 12.34 3.70 9.00
N ILE A 218 13.53 4.29 9.04
CA ILE A 218 13.76 5.67 8.56
C ILE A 218 14.41 5.61 7.19
N TRP A 219 13.87 6.38 6.24
CA TRP A 219 14.52 6.54 4.94
C TRP A 219 15.76 7.43 5.07
N LYS A 220 16.93 6.80 5.22
CA LYS A 220 18.21 7.51 5.25
C LYS A 220 18.70 7.75 3.82
N ARG A 221 19.09 8.99 3.52
CA ARG A 221 19.74 9.36 2.26
C ARG A 221 21.17 9.82 2.55
N GLY A 222 22.14 9.29 1.80
CA GLY A 222 23.55 9.63 1.97
C GLY A 222 24.27 8.86 3.09
N VAL A 223 25.49 9.28 3.40
CA VAL A 223 26.36 8.64 4.39
C VAL A 223 25.82 8.89 5.80
N THR A 224 25.58 7.82 6.55
CA THR A 224 25.33 7.87 7.99
C THR A 224 26.63 7.46 8.68
N LEU A 225 27.23 8.37 9.46
CA LEU A 225 28.43 8.09 10.27
C LEU A 225 28.09 7.20 11.48
#